data_AF-A0A954N9Q7-F1
#
_entry.id   AF-A0A954N9Q7-F1
#
_cell.length_a   1.000
_cell.length_b   1.000
_cell.length_c   1.000
_cell.angle_alpha   90.00
_cell.angle_beta   90.00
_cell.angle_gamma   90.00
#
_symmetry.space_group_name_H-M   'P 1'
#
loop_
_entity.id
_entity.type
_entity.pdbx_description
1 polymer ?
#
loop_
_entity_poly.entity_id
_entity_poly.type
_entity_poly.pdbx_seq_one_letter_code
_entity_poly.pdbx_strand_id
1 'polypeptide(L)'
;MRRLLQFSLRTLFVLMVLAAVLCGTIGVRMVYVCDQRAVARRLESVDSHVLNVTSTGPPTTTITWEESSQLGMAPNVLVRSLLGEEFFSNVVEISLRYKQRLTDDDLEMISRLDHLRRLDLSLTPIGDAGLRHLGELPRLEVLQLGSTNVSGAGLEFLERAPQLQALGLGFTLVDDACVARLAARHPELRRLDLTSTAITDAALASLAKCKSLETLILCDTDVTSAGVAQLRGLPRLRVVALNNTAVDDEAMSALATLPALEELYLRHLAITDAGMEALADAAKLRLLQICGTEVTDAGVAQLAKIKTLKMLDLRGLDVSDDGIAKLAGLDLELLLVQNTSVTPGGLARLAHVPPDVEAALAKILAADLGPTLQQRRAVTQNSSKYFYFGYTRLWPANVDGEMIPFPRLVLVGQDERARLNQLLPRQITPAQRELLDGMYDSRLAGEFSIE
;
A
#
# COMPACT_ATOMS: atom_id res chain seq x y z
N MET A 1 -4.43 61.17 -35.71
CA MET A 1 -4.53 60.19 -34.60
C MET A 1 -5.80 60.42 -33.75
N ARG A 2 -7.02 60.30 -34.31
CA ARG A 2 -8.29 60.46 -33.53
C ARG A 2 -9.43 59.57 -34.07
N ARG A 3 -9.18 58.27 -34.26
CA ARG A 3 -10.21 57.26 -34.56
C ARG A 3 -9.82 55.90 -34.01
N LEU A 4 -9.59 55.78 -32.69
CA LEU A 4 -9.28 54.47 -32.11
C LEU A 4 -10.34 53.91 -31.17
N LEU A 5 -11.25 54.69 -30.57
CA LEU A 5 -12.26 54.15 -29.66
C LEU A 5 -13.56 54.99 -29.68
N GLN A 6 -14.45 54.75 -30.64
CA GLN A 6 -15.86 55.15 -30.52
C GLN A 6 -16.66 53.92 -30.09
N PHE A 7 -16.57 53.56 -28.81
CA PHE A 7 -17.47 52.56 -28.26
C PHE A 7 -18.82 53.20 -27.94
N SER A 8 -19.91 52.56 -28.39
CA SER A 8 -21.25 52.90 -27.92
C SER A 8 -21.32 52.73 -26.40
N LEU A 9 -22.11 53.57 -25.72
CA LEU A 9 -22.37 53.42 -24.28
C LEU A 9 -22.82 51.99 -23.91
N ARG A 10 -23.53 51.32 -24.84
CA ARG A 10 -23.93 49.91 -24.70
C ARG A 10 -22.73 48.96 -24.71
N THR A 11 -21.75 49.19 -25.58
CA THR A 11 -20.51 48.38 -25.65
C THR A 11 -19.66 48.59 -24.40
N LEU A 12 -19.55 49.83 -23.90
CA LEU A 12 -18.84 50.13 -22.66
C LEU A 12 -19.48 49.43 -21.46
N PHE A 13 -20.82 49.44 -21.37
CA PHE A 13 -21.55 48.76 -20.30
C PHE A 13 -21.34 47.24 -20.34
N VAL A 14 -21.42 46.61 -21.52
CA VAL A 14 -21.13 45.18 -21.67
C VAL A 14 -19.69 44.86 -21.26
N LEU A 15 -18.71 45.66 -21.68
CA LEU A 15 -17.31 45.48 -21.29
C LEU A 15 -17.12 45.63 -19.77
N MET A 16 -17.79 46.58 -19.13
CA MET A 16 -17.74 46.75 -17.67
C MET A 16 -18.33 45.54 -16.93
N VAL A 17 -19.46 45.00 -17.40
CA VAL A 17 -20.06 43.80 -16.81
C VAL A 17 -19.14 42.59 -16.99
N LEU A 18 -18.59 42.39 -18.18
CA LEU A 18 -17.63 41.32 -18.43
C LEU A 18 -16.37 41.46 -17.57
N ALA A 19 -15.84 42.68 -17.43
CA ALA A 19 -14.70 42.96 -16.56
C ALA A 19 -15.04 42.73 -15.08
N ALA A 20 -16.24 43.11 -14.62
CA ALA A 20 -16.68 42.86 -13.24
C ALA A 20 -16.83 41.36 -12.95
N VAL A 21 -17.37 40.58 -13.88
CA VAL A 21 -17.46 39.12 -13.76
C VAL A 21 -16.06 38.48 -13.77
N LEU A 22 -15.16 38.95 -14.63
CA LEU A 22 -13.77 38.48 -14.67
C LEU A 22 -13.02 38.82 -13.36
N CYS A 23 -13.13 40.05 -12.85
CA CYS A 23 -12.53 40.43 -11.58
C CYS A 23 -13.14 39.66 -10.40
N GLY A 24 -14.44 39.40 -10.43
CA GLY A 24 -15.12 38.59 -9.41
C GLY A 24 -14.62 37.14 -9.39
N THR A 25 -14.50 36.51 -10.56
CA THR A 25 -13.97 35.13 -10.68
C THR A 25 -12.50 35.03 -10.28
N ILE A 26 -11.66 36.00 -10.70
CA ILE A 26 -10.26 36.09 -10.24
C ILE A 26 -10.21 36.31 -8.73
N GLY A 27 -11.08 37.16 -8.16
CA GLY A 27 -11.16 37.42 -6.74
C GLY A 27 -11.49 36.18 -5.91
N VAL A 28 -12.53 35.42 -6.29
CA VAL A 28 -12.89 34.15 -5.65
C VAL A 28 -11.74 33.16 -5.74
N ARG A 29 -11.10 33.05 -6.91
CA ARG A 29 -9.95 32.18 -7.11
C ARG A 29 -8.77 32.59 -6.23
N MET A 30 -8.52 33.88 -6.05
CA MET A 30 -7.43 34.37 -5.22
C MET A 30 -7.66 34.06 -3.74
N VAL A 31 -8.90 34.18 -3.25
CA VAL A 31 -9.25 33.76 -1.88
C VAL A 31 -8.99 32.26 -1.69
N TYR A 32 -9.42 31.44 -2.65
CA TYR A 32 -9.18 30.01 -2.61
C TYR A 32 -7.69 29.65 -2.57
N VAL A 33 -6.87 30.31 -3.38
CA VAL A 33 -5.40 30.13 -3.38
C VAL A 33 -4.78 30.55 -2.05
N CYS A 34 -5.29 31.62 -1.43
CA CYS A 34 -4.88 32.03 -0.09
C CYS A 34 -5.23 30.97 0.97
N ASP A 35 -6.41 30.36 0.89
CA ASP A 35 -6.80 29.26 1.78
C ASP A 35 -5.89 28.04 1.59
N GLN A 36 -5.63 27.63 0.34
CA GLN A 36 -4.69 26.55 0.04
C GLN A 36 -3.29 26.80 0.61
N ARG A 37 -2.78 28.04 0.48
CA ARG A 37 -1.50 28.45 1.09
C ARG A 37 -1.53 28.39 2.61
N ALA A 38 -2.61 28.85 3.22
CA ALA A 38 -2.75 28.84 4.68
C ALA A 38 -2.74 27.41 5.21
N VAL A 39 -3.47 26.50 4.55
CA VAL A 39 -3.47 25.07 4.85
C VAL A 39 -2.07 24.49 4.67
N ALA A 40 -1.45 24.67 3.50
CA ALA A 40 -0.12 24.13 3.20
C ALA A 40 0.94 24.58 4.24
N ARG A 41 1.03 25.88 4.52
CA ARG A 41 1.97 26.42 5.51
C ARG A 41 1.74 25.86 6.91
N ARG A 42 0.47 25.73 7.32
CA ARG A 42 0.17 25.16 8.63
C ARG A 42 0.58 23.70 8.69
N LEU A 43 0.21 22.89 7.70
CA LEU A 43 0.56 21.47 7.63
C LEU A 43 2.08 21.22 7.50
N GLU A 44 2.80 22.08 6.81
CA GLU A 44 4.28 22.06 6.76
C GLU A 44 4.90 22.43 8.12
N SER A 45 4.27 23.35 8.87
CA SER A 45 4.74 23.73 10.20
C SER A 45 4.56 22.62 11.24
N VAL A 46 3.58 21.72 11.05
CA VAL A 46 3.38 20.54 11.91
C VAL A 46 4.63 19.67 11.84
N ASP A 47 5.26 19.44 13.00
CA ASP A 47 6.50 18.67 13.19
C ASP A 47 7.78 19.19 12.50
N SER A 48 7.77 20.41 11.97
CA SER A 48 8.95 21.06 11.36
C SER A 48 10.19 21.18 12.26
N HIS A 49 10.03 21.01 13.58
CA HIS A 49 11.11 21.19 14.57
C HIS A 49 11.58 19.88 15.23
N VAL A 50 10.98 18.74 14.89
CA VAL A 50 11.31 17.43 15.52
C VAL A 50 12.24 16.64 14.60
N LEU A 51 13.42 17.22 14.32
CA LEU A 51 14.55 16.46 13.78
C LEU A 51 15.25 15.78 14.95
N ASN A 52 14.75 14.63 15.38
CA ASN A 52 15.51 13.54 15.98
C ASN A 52 14.54 12.48 16.48
N VAL A 53 14.53 11.31 15.84
CA VAL A 53 14.67 9.97 16.45
C VAL A 53 14.19 8.92 15.43
N THR A 54 15.20 8.25 14.86
CA THR A 54 15.25 6.89 14.30
C THR A 54 14.19 6.35 13.33
N SER A 55 14.72 5.94 12.16
CA SER A 55 14.21 5.03 11.13
C SER A 55 13.32 5.61 10.03
N THR A 56 14.00 5.91 8.92
CA THR A 56 13.53 6.15 7.54
C THR A 56 12.89 7.49 7.20
N GLY A 57 13.75 8.43 6.82
CA GLY A 57 13.40 9.66 6.11
C GLY A 57 12.84 10.77 7.01
N PRO A 58 13.08 12.06 6.69
CA PRO A 58 12.41 13.14 7.39
C PRO A 58 10.89 13.05 7.15
N PRO A 59 10.04 13.38 8.15
CA PRO A 59 8.59 13.51 7.97
C PRO A 59 8.30 14.67 7.02
N THR A 60 8.36 14.38 5.72
CA THR A 60 8.28 15.39 4.67
C THR A 60 6.82 15.48 4.26
N THR A 61 6.17 16.59 4.62
CA THR A 61 4.84 16.92 4.09
C THR A 61 4.96 16.99 2.58
N THR A 62 4.20 16.14 1.87
CA THR A 62 4.16 16.17 0.41
C THR A 62 2.82 16.74 -0.02
N ILE A 63 2.85 17.83 -0.79
CA ILE A 63 1.65 18.48 -1.33
C ILE A 63 1.81 18.54 -2.84
N THR A 64 0.92 17.86 -3.55
CA THR A 64 0.91 17.84 -5.01
C THR A 64 -0.12 18.82 -5.54
N TRP A 65 0.31 19.62 -6.50
CA TRP A 65 -0.48 20.64 -7.16
C TRP A 65 -0.75 20.21 -8.60
N GLU A 66 -2.02 20.23 -9.03
CA GLU A 66 -2.42 19.91 -10.39
C GLU A 66 -2.93 21.17 -11.11
N GLU A 67 -2.54 21.35 -12.36
CA GLU A 67 -2.93 22.52 -13.16
C GLU A 67 -4.45 22.55 -13.41
N SER A 68 -5.07 23.65 -13.05
CA SER A 68 -6.50 23.92 -13.24
C SER A 68 -6.79 24.23 -14.70
N SER A 69 -7.48 23.32 -15.39
CA SER A 69 -7.94 23.50 -16.77
C SER A 69 -9.10 24.50 -16.93
N GLN A 70 -9.60 25.07 -15.83
CA GLN A 70 -10.82 25.90 -15.79
C GLN A 70 -10.69 27.23 -16.56
N LEU A 71 -9.49 27.73 -16.83
CA LEU A 71 -9.29 29.02 -17.48
C LEU A 71 -9.29 28.97 -19.03
N GLY A 72 -9.35 27.78 -19.65
CA GLY A 72 -9.57 27.62 -21.11
C GLY A 72 -8.52 28.24 -22.05
N MET A 73 -7.51 28.93 -21.51
CA MET A 73 -6.36 29.49 -22.19
C MET A 73 -5.14 29.16 -21.36
N ALA A 74 -4.09 28.60 -21.96
CA ALA A 74 -2.78 28.51 -21.32
C ALA A 74 -2.33 29.96 -21.03
N PRO A 75 -2.28 30.40 -19.76
CA PRO A 75 -1.92 31.77 -19.44
C PRO A 75 -0.48 31.99 -19.88
N ASN A 76 -0.24 33.08 -20.63
CA ASN A 76 1.11 33.43 -21.01
C ASN A 76 1.97 33.73 -19.76
N VAL A 77 3.29 33.67 -19.92
CA VAL A 77 4.26 33.86 -18.82
C VAL A 77 4.00 35.14 -18.00
N LEU A 78 3.47 36.18 -18.64
CA LEU A 78 3.20 37.46 -18.01
C LEU A 78 2.04 37.38 -17.01
N VAL A 79 0.94 36.68 -17.34
CA VAL A 79 -0.16 36.48 -16.38
C VAL A 79 0.27 35.58 -15.22
N ARG A 80 1.08 34.55 -15.48
CA ARG A 80 1.66 33.70 -14.41
C ARG A 80 2.56 34.48 -13.46
N SER A 81 3.39 35.37 -13.99
CA SER A 81 4.23 36.24 -13.16
C SER A 81 3.43 37.21 -12.27
N LEU A 82 2.22 37.58 -12.69
CA LEU A 82 1.35 38.51 -11.97
C LEU A 82 0.50 37.83 -10.88
N LEU A 83 -0.06 36.65 -11.18
CA LEU A 83 -0.99 35.95 -10.27
C LEU A 83 -0.32 34.84 -9.45
N GLY A 84 0.87 34.39 -9.86
CA GLY A 84 1.60 33.26 -9.29
C GLY A 84 1.15 31.90 -9.85
N GLU A 85 2.05 30.92 -9.85
CA GLU A 85 1.78 29.56 -10.40
C GLU A 85 0.64 28.86 -9.65
N GLU A 86 0.57 29.00 -8.33
CA GLU A 86 -0.48 28.40 -7.51
C GLU A 86 -1.88 28.93 -7.83
N PHE A 87 -2.00 30.11 -8.44
CA PHE A 87 -3.30 30.59 -8.93
C PHE A 87 -3.89 29.64 -9.98
N PHE A 88 -3.02 29.01 -10.76
CA PHE A 88 -3.38 28.08 -11.80
C PHE A 88 -3.37 26.64 -11.35
N SER A 89 -3.12 26.34 -10.07
CA SER A 89 -3.03 24.96 -9.59
C SER A 89 -3.95 24.70 -8.41
N ASN A 90 -4.33 23.45 -8.21
CA ASN A 90 -5.11 23.01 -7.07
C ASN A 90 -4.34 21.97 -6.28
N VAL A 91 -4.43 22.02 -4.95
CA VAL A 91 -3.99 20.92 -4.11
C VAL A 91 -4.90 19.72 -4.36
N VAL A 92 -4.33 18.65 -4.91
CA VAL A 92 -5.06 17.42 -5.24
C VAL A 92 -4.62 16.23 -4.39
N GLU A 93 -3.43 16.30 -3.82
CA GLU A 93 -2.88 15.26 -2.98
C GLU A 93 -2.07 15.85 -1.83
N ILE A 94 -2.30 15.32 -0.63
CA ILE A 94 -1.55 15.67 0.57
C ILE A 94 -1.14 14.36 1.26
N SER A 95 0.15 14.24 1.59
CA SER A 95 0.63 13.25 2.55
C SER A 95 1.16 13.95 3.80
N LEU A 96 0.54 13.62 4.93
CA LEU A 96 0.89 14.01 6.30
C LEU A 96 1.38 12.80 7.10
N ARG A 97 1.89 11.77 6.39
CA ARG A 97 2.38 10.56 7.02
C ARG A 97 3.42 10.87 8.09
N TYR A 98 3.37 10.15 9.20
CA TYR A 98 4.28 10.31 10.35
C TYR A 98 4.16 11.61 11.16
N LYS A 99 3.19 12.49 10.88
CA LYS A 99 3.00 13.74 11.65
C LYS A 99 2.38 13.45 13.02
N GLN A 100 3.23 13.26 14.03
CA GLN A 100 2.83 12.88 15.40
C GLN A 100 2.14 14.01 16.18
N ARG A 101 2.27 15.27 15.75
CA ARG A 101 1.55 16.40 16.38
C ARG A 101 0.28 16.80 15.66
N LEU A 102 -0.08 16.11 14.57
CA LEU A 102 -1.33 16.37 13.85
C LEU A 102 -2.51 15.97 14.74
N THR A 103 -3.45 16.89 14.97
CA THR A 103 -4.68 16.59 15.73
C THR A 103 -5.90 16.60 14.84
N ASP A 104 -7.02 16.05 15.34
CA ASP A 104 -8.31 16.03 14.64
C ASP A 104 -8.78 17.44 14.24
N ASP A 105 -8.47 18.45 15.05
CA ASP A 105 -8.81 19.86 14.78
C ASP A 105 -8.04 20.42 13.58
N ASP A 106 -6.82 19.96 13.32
CA ASP A 106 -6.05 20.41 12.16
C ASP A 106 -6.69 19.94 10.84
N LEU A 107 -7.51 18.88 10.85
CA LEU A 107 -8.24 18.39 9.68
C LEU A 107 -9.43 19.29 9.29
N GLU A 108 -9.91 20.17 10.19
CA GLU A 108 -10.96 21.14 9.85
C GLU A 108 -10.55 22.00 8.65
N MET A 109 -9.29 22.44 8.60
CA MET A 109 -8.81 23.28 7.51
C MET A 109 -8.69 22.52 6.18
N ILE A 110 -8.50 21.20 6.24
CA ILE A 110 -8.44 20.33 5.05
C ILE A 110 -9.80 20.25 4.35
N SER A 111 -10.91 20.38 5.09
CA SER A 111 -12.26 20.42 4.49
C SER A 111 -12.47 21.56 3.48
N ARG A 112 -11.63 22.60 3.52
CA ARG A 112 -11.67 23.74 2.57
C ARG A 112 -11.07 23.40 1.20
N LEU A 113 -10.37 22.27 1.08
CA LEU A 113 -9.73 21.82 -0.14
C LEU A 113 -10.70 20.98 -0.99
N ASP A 114 -11.67 21.64 -1.61
CA ASP A 114 -12.71 21.03 -2.47
C ASP A 114 -12.18 20.27 -3.70
N HIS A 115 -10.92 20.46 -4.07
CA HIS A 115 -10.22 19.77 -5.14
C HIS A 115 -9.33 18.62 -4.65
N LEU A 116 -9.27 18.37 -3.34
CA LEU A 116 -8.46 17.29 -2.77
C LEU A 116 -9.04 15.93 -3.19
N ARG A 117 -8.18 15.11 -3.80
CA ARG A 117 -8.50 13.77 -4.29
C ARG A 117 -7.83 12.68 -3.47
N ARG A 118 -6.63 12.95 -2.94
CA ARG A 118 -5.83 11.98 -2.19
C ARG A 118 -5.35 12.57 -0.87
N LEU A 119 -5.55 11.82 0.20
CA LEU A 119 -5.10 12.21 1.51
C LEU A 119 -4.47 11.01 2.22
N ASP A 120 -3.22 11.17 2.65
CA ASP A 120 -2.50 10.20 3.45
C ASP A 120 -2.23 10.74 4.85
N LEU A 121 -2.89 10.13 5.84
CA LEU A 121 -2.77 10.40 7.27
C LEU A 121 -2.16 9.21 8.01
N SER A 122 -1.53 8.27 7.31
CA SER A 122 -0.99 7.07 7.95
C SER A 122 0.06 7.40 9.01
N LEU A 123 0.09 6.62 10.08
CA LEU A 123 1.04 6.78 11.19
C LEU A 123 0.92 8.17 11.85
N THR A 124 -0.30 8.65 12.03
CA THR A 124 -0.63 9.88 12.77
C THR A 124 -1.59 9.54 13.92
N PRO A 125 -1.70 10.38 14.97
CA PRO A 125 -2.57 10.07 16.12
C PRO A 125 -4.05 10.41 15.86
N ILE A 126 -4.43 10.67 14.60
CA ILE A 126 -5.79 11.04 14.20
C ILE A 126 -6.80 9.99 14.65
N GLY A 127 -7.91 10.46 15.21
CA GLY A 127 -9.02 9.65 15.69
C GLY A 127 -10.31 9.89 14.92
N ASP A 128 -11.39 9.33 15.44
CA ASP A 128 -12.72 9.37 14.80
C ASP A 128 -13.25 10.79 14.59
N ALA A 129 -12.95 11.73 15.49
CA ALA A 129 -13.45 13.09 15.39
C ALA A 129 -12.84 13.83 14.19
N GLY A 130 -11.62 13.48 13.78
CA GLY A 130 -10.97 14.05 12.61
C GLY A 130 -11.68 13.70 11.29
N LEU A 131 -12.26 12.50 11.19
CA LEU A 131 -12.93 12.03 9.97
C LEU A 131 -14.21 12.77 9.63
N ARG A 132 -14.83 13.48 10.60
CA ARG A 132 -16.04 14.30 10.36
C ARG A 132 -15.84 15.32 9.23
N HIS A 133 -14.64 15.87 9.12
CA HIS A 133 -14.29 16.88 8.13
C HIS A 133 -13.95 16.29 6.76
N LEU A 134 -13.56 15.01 6.72
CA LEU A 134 -13.16 14.33 5.49
C LEU A 134 -14.36 13.75 4.73
N GLY A 135 -15.42 13.38 5.44
CA GLY A 135 -16.66 12.85 4.85
C GLY A 135 -17.40 13.86 3.95
N GLU A 136 -17.11 15.16 4.07
CA GLU A 136 -17.73 16.24 3.30
C GLU A 136 -16.93 16.61 2.04
N LEU A 137 -15.73 16.05 1.86
CA LEU A 137 -14.88 16.38 0.72
C LEU A 137 -15.48 15.82 -0.58
N PRO A 138 -15.83 16.68 -1.55
CA PRO A 138 -16.64 16.28 -2.70
C PRO A 138 -15.90 15.41 -3.72
N ARG A 139 -14.57 15.38 -3.66
CA ARG A 139 -13.70 14.71 -4.64
C ARG A 139 -12.69 13.75 -4.02
N LEU A 140 -12.82 13.44 -2.73
CA LEU A 140 -11.87 12.54 -2.07
C LEU A 140 -12.06 11.11 -2.60
N GLU A 141 -11.05 10.64 -3.34
CA GLU A 141 -11.02 9.32 -3.99
C GLU A 141 -10.19 8.32 -3.19
N VAL A 142 -9.07 8.78 -2.62
CA VAL A 142 -8.07 7.96 -1.95
C VAL A 142 -7.82 8.49 -0.54
N LEU A 143 -8.01 7.63 0.46
CA LEU A 143 -7.75 7.96 1.86
C LEU A 143 -6.89 6.88 2.51
N GLN A 144 -5.75 7.24 3.08
CA GLN A 144 -4.91 6.36 3.88
C GLN A 144 -4.99 6.75 5.36
N LEU A 145 -5.42 5.81 6.18
CA LEU A 145 -5.58 5.93 7.63
C LEU A 145 -4.80 4.83 8.37
N GLY A 146 -3.89 4.14 7.69
CA GLY A 146 -3.16 3.02 8.28
C GLY A 146 -2.38 3.46 9.53
N SER A 147 -2.46 2.68 10.62
CA SER A 147 -1.84 2.99 11.91
C SER A 147 -2.28 4.34 12.50
N THR A 148 -3.60 4.60 12.48
CA THR A 148 -4.25 5.72 13.19
C THR A 148 -5.15 5.20 14.30
N ASN A 149 -5.72 6.09 15.12
CA ASN A 149 -6.65 5.75 16.20
C ASN A 149 -8.12 5.69 15.72
N VAL A 150 -8.35 5.52 14.42
CA VAL A 150 -9.68 5.42 13.83
C VAL A 150 -10.32 4.08 14.20
N SER A 151 -11.60 4.13 14.55
CA SER A 151 -12.46 2.98 14.84
C SER A 151 -13.66 2.93 13.90
N GLY A 152 -14.54 1.94 14.10
CA GLY A 152 -15.81 1.86 13.38
C GLY A 152 -16.72 3.09 13.54
N ALA A 153 -16.56 3.89 14.60
CA ALA A 153 -17.33 5.13 14.79
C ALA A 153 -16.87 6.24 13.82
N GLY A 154 -15.57 6.35 13.56
CA GLY A 154 -15.03 7.32 12.61
C GLY A 154 -15.44 7.01 11.16
N LEU A 155 -15.56 5.72 10.82
CA LEU A 155 -16.01 5.30 9.48
C LEU A 155 -17.44 5.75 9.14
N GLU A 156 -18.30 6.00 10.13
CA GLU A 156 -19.66 6.51 9.89
C GLU A 156 -19.65 7.87 9.17
N PHE A 157 -18.63 8.70 9.42
CA PHE A 157 -18.46 9.97 8.71
C PHE A 157 -18.07 9.77 7.25
N LEU A 158 -17.31 8.71 6.95
CA LEU A 158 -16.88 8.38 5.58
C LEU A 158 -18.01 7.76 4.75
N GLU A 159 -19.12 7.31 5.35
CA GLU A 159 -20.31 6.85 4.62
C GLU A 159 -20.89 7.90 3.66
N ARG A 160 -20.58 9.20 3.90
CA ARG A 160 -21.05 10.33 3.08
C ARG A 160 -20.07 10.74 1.98
N ALA A 161 -18.86 10.20 1.96
CA ALA A 161 -17.83 10.58 1.01
C ALA A 161 -18.21 10.12 -0.43
N PRO A 162 -18.60 11.02 -1.34
CA PRO A 162 -19.34 10.65 -2.54
C PRO A 162 -18.52 9.92 -3.61
N GLN A 163 -17.18 9.97 -3.52
CA GLN A 163 -16.27 9.48 -4.54
C GLN A 163 -15.18 8.54 -4.00
N LEU A 164 -15.35 8.02 -2.78
CA LEU A 164 -14.33 7.19 -2.15
C LEU A 164 -14.16 5.86 -2.92
N GLN A 165 -12.96 5.63 -3.44
CA GLN A 165 -12.63 4.45 -4.25
C GLN A 165 -11.52 3.60 -3.62
N ALA A 166 -10.64 4.21 -2.83
CA ALA A 166 -9.51 3.52 -2.23
C ALA A 166 -9.35 3.92 -0.76
N LEU A 167 -9.45 2.95 0.14
CA LEU A 167 -9.36 3.18 1.58
C LEU A 167 -8.34 2.24 2.24
N GLY A 168 -7.37 2.81 2.95
CA GLY A 168 -6.40 2.07 3.73
C GLY A 168 -6.67 2.19 5.23
N LEU A 169 -6.96 1.08 5.90
CA LEU A 169 -7.33 0.99 7.32
C LEU A 169 -6.43 0.00 8.08
N GLY A 170 -5.28 -0.38 7.53
CA GLY A 170 -4.40 -1.33 8.19
C GLY A 170 -3.99 -0.83 9.59
N PHE A 171 -3.92 -1.70 10.59
CA PHE A 171 -3.55 -1.37 11.97
C PHE A 171 -4.46 -0.30 12.61
N THR A 172 -5.76 -0.33 12.30
CA THR A 172 -6.78 0.50 12.94
C THR A 172 -7.75 -0.36 13.77
N LEU A 173 -8.71 0.28 14.45
CA LEU A 173 -9.65 -0.38 15.37
C LEU A 173 -10.99 -0.71 14.69
N VAL A 174 -10.94 -1.15 13.42
CA VAL A 174 -12.11 -1.50 12.62
C VAL A 174 -12.47 -2.98 12.76
N ASP A 175 -13.77 -3.28 12.64
CA ASP A 175 -14.39 -4.59 12.79
C ASP A 175 -15.32 -4.93 11.60
N ASP A 176 -15.88 -6.15 11.61
CA ASP A 176 -16.76 -6.61 10.54
C ASP A 176 -18.01 -5.73 10.36
N ALA A 177 -18.56 -5.20 11.46
CA ALA A 177 -19.79 -4.44 11.45
C ALA A 177 -19.61 -3.10 10.73
N CYS A 178 -18.52 -2.39 10.97
CA CYS A 178 -18.24 -1.13 10.28
C CYS A 178 -17.84 -1.34 8.82
N VAL A 179 -17.08 -2.39 8.48
CA VAL A 179 -16.77 -2.73 7.08
C VAL A 179 -18.04 -3.11 6.30
N ALA A 180 -18.99 -3.81 6.93
CA ALA A 180 -20.27 -4.11 6.31
C ALA A 180 -21.08 -2.85 5.96
N ARG A 181 -21.10 -1.84 6.84
CA ARG A 181 -21.74 -0.54 6.56
C ARG A 181 -21.02 0.22 5.45
N LEU A 182 -19.69 0.25 5.49
CA LEU A 182 -18.85 0.87 4.47
C LEU A 182 -19.13 0.25 3.09
N ALA A 183 -19.12 -1.08 2.99
CA ALA A 183 -19.40 -1.81 1.75
C ALA A 183 -20.81 -1.53 1.19
N ALA A 184 -21.80 -1.35 2.08
CA ALA A 184 -23.17 -1.02 1.67
C ALA A 184 -23.32 0.40 1.12
N ARG A 185 -22.46 1.33 1.55
CA ARG A 185 -22.49 2.75 1.13
C ARG A 185 -21.57 3.05 -0.05
N HIS A 186 -20.47 2.31 -0.16
CA HIS A 186 -19.46 2.47 -1.21
C HIS A 186 -19.32 1.20 -2.06
N PRO A 187 -20.36 0.84 -2.87
CA PRO A 187 -20.27 -0.31 -3.76
C PRO A 187 -19.21 -0.14 -4.86
N GLU A 188 -18.79 1.11 -5.12
CA GLU A 188 -17.74 1.48 -6.09
C GLU A 188 -16.32 1.37 -5.55
N LEU A 189 -16.14 0.91 -4.29
CA LEU A 189 -14.83 0.74 -3.70
C LEU A 189 -13.99 -0.22 -4.55
N ARG A 190 -12.78 0.20 -4.89
CA ARG A 190 -11.82 -0.52 -5.73
C ARG A 190 -10.66 -1.07 -4.94
N ARG A 191 -10.19 -0.37 -3.92
CA ARG A 191 -9.05 -0.81 -3.10
C ARG A 191 -9.37 -0.70 -1.63
N LEU A 192 -9.11 -1.78 -0.90
CA LEU A 192 -9.33 -1.84 0.53
C LEU A 192 -8.17 -2.58 1.21
N ASP A 193 -7.53 -1.91 2.16
CA ASP A 193 -6.53 -2.50 3.05
C ASP A 193 -7.06 -2.56 4.48
N LEU A 194 -7.13 -3.77 5.02
CA LEU A 194 -7.61 -4.10 6.36
C LEU A 194 -6.55 -4.88 7.17
N THR A 195 -5.27 -4.74 6.81
CA THR A 195 -4.17 -5.47 7.47
C THR A 195 -4.19 -5.28 8.99
N SER A 196 -4.02 -6.34 9.79
CA SER A 196 -3.94 -6.24 11.26
C SER A 196 -5.15 -5.51 11.89
N THR A 197 -6.36 -5.90 11.52
CA THR A 197 -7.63 -5.41 12.08
C THR A 197 -8.48 -6.57 12.61
N ALA A 198 -9.56 -6.28 13.33
CA ALA A 198 -10.45 -7.30 13.91
C ALA A 198 -11.45 -7.85 12.88
N ILE A 199 -10.97 -8.18 11.69
CA ILE A 199 -11.77 -8.63 10.55
C ILE A 199 -11.78 -10.15 10.48
N THR A 200 -12.99 -10.71 10.30
CA THR A 200 -13.26 -12.13 10.18
C THR A 200 -14.00 -12.43 8.87
N ASP A 201 -14.41 -13.69 8.68
CA ASP A 201 -15.20 -14.13 7.53
C ASP A 201 -16.52 -13.35 7.34
N ALA A 202 -17.06 -12.75 8.41
CA ALA A 202 -18.31 -11.99 8.34
C ALA A 202 -18.20 -10.72 7.48
N ALA A 203 -17.05 -10.01 7.50
CA ALA A 203 -16.83 -8.88 6.60
C ALA A 203 -16.81 -9.31 5.13
N LEU A 204 -16.22 -10.47 4.81
CA LEU A 204 -16.03 -10.93 3.43
C LEU A 204 -17.37 -11.19 2.72
N ALA A 205 -18.40 -11.64 3.45
CA ALA A 205 -19.75 -11.76 2.91
C ALA A 205 -20.35 -10.41 2.47
N SER A 206 -19.96 -9.32 3.12
CA SER A 206 -20.37 -7.96 2.74
C SER A 206 -19.51 -7.42 1.60
N LEU A 207 -18.20 -7.63 1.64
CA LEU A 207 -17.26 -7.22 0.60
C LEU A 207 -17.50 -7.95 -0.74
N ALA A 208 -18.03 -9.18 -0.70
CA ALA A 208 -18.45 -9.92 -1.90
C ALA A 208 -19.52 -9.18 -2.73
N LYS A 209 -20.20 -8.17 -2.16
CA LYS A 209 -21.17 -7.32 -2.86
C LYS A 209 -20.51 -6.15 -3.61
N CYS A 210 -19.29 -5.76 -3.23
CA CYS A 210 -18.52 -4.70 -3.88
C CYS A 210 -17.90 -5.22 -5.18
N LYS A 211 -18.68 -5.27 -6.27
CA LYS A 211 -18.24 -5.82 -7.56
C LYS A 211 -17.15 -4.98 -8.26
N SER A 212 -16.94 -3.74 -7.81
CA SER A 212 -15.87 -2.87 -8.28
C SER A 212 -14.51 -3.13 -7.62
N LEU A 213 -14.43 -4.03 -6.62
CA LEU A 213 -13.19 -4.29 -5.88
C LEU A 213 -12.11 -4.93 -6.78
N GLU A 214 -10.94 -4.28 -6.81
CA GLU A 214 -9.75 -4.66 -7.57
C GLU A 214 -8.60 -5.12 -6.67
N THR A 215 -8.46 -4.53 -5.48
CA THR A 215 -7.41 -4.85 -4.51
C THR A 215 -8.01 -5.05 -3.13
N LEU A 216 -7.72 -6.20 -2.52
CA LEU A 216 -8.12 -6.53 -1.15
C LEU A 216 -6.92 -7.06 -0.36
N ILE A 217 -6.55 -6.35 0.70
CA ILE A 217 -5.44 -6.70 1.58
C ILE A 217 -6.02 -7.03 2.96
N LEU A 218 -5.80 -8.27 3.41
CA LEU A 218 -6.33 -8.87 4.65
C LEU A 218 -5.19 -9.55 5.43
N CYS A 219 -3.97 -9.02 5.35
CA CYS A 219 -2.84 -9.62 6.05
C CYS A 219 -3.05 -9.54 7.57
N ASP A 220 -2.64 -10.56 8.32
CA ASP A 220 -2.69 -10.57 9.78
C ASP A 220 -4.11 -10.33 10.35
N THR A 221 -5.14 -10.92 9.72
CA THR A 221 -6.54 -10.90 10.20
C THR A 221 -7.04 -12.33 10.51
N ASP A 222 -8.18 -12.44 11.18
CA ASP A 222 -8.81 -13.73 11.57
C ASP A 222 -9.67 -14.33 10.43
N VAL A 223 -9.29 -14.08 9.18
CA VAL A 223 -9.98 -14.60 7.99
C VAL A 223 -9.55 -16.04 7.74
N THR A 224 -10.51 -16.89 7.42
CA THR A 224 -10.31 -18.31 7.10
C THR A 224 -10.66 -18.60 5.64
N SER A 225 -10.42 -19.84 5.21
CA SER A 225 -10.84 -20.31 3.88
C SER A 225 -12.34 -20.20 3.64
N ALA A 226 -13.17 -20.28 4.69
CA ALA A 226 -14.63 -20.14 4.56
C ALA A 226 -15.04 -18.71 4.17
N GLY A 227 -14.35 -17.69 4.70
CA GLY A 227 -14.54 -16.30 4.30
C GLY A 227 -14.07 -16.06 2.87
N VAL A 228 -12.88 -16.54 2.50
CA VAL A 228 -12.35 -16.39 1.13
C VAL A 228 -13.27 -17.04 0.10
N ALA A 229 -13.94 -18.15 0.44
CA ALA A 229 -14.94 -18.78 -0.42
C ALA A 229 -16.12 -17.86 -0.79
N GLN A 230 -16.42 -16.83 0.02
CA GLN A 230 -17.46 -15.83 -0.29
C GLN A 230 -17.04 -14.87 -1.41
N LEU A 231 -15.74 -14.71 -1.66
CA LEU A 231 -15.21 -13.81 -2.69
C LEU A 231 -15.31 -14.39 -4.11
N ARG A 232 -15.79 -15.64 -4.26
CA ARG A 232 -15.95 -16.32 -5.54
C ARG A 232 -16.67 -15.45 -6.58
N GLY A 233 -16.11 -15.42 -7.78
CA GLY A 233 -16.71 -14.72 -8.92
C GLY A 233 -16.75 -13.19 -8.82
N LEU A 234 -15.95 -12.57 -7.94
CA LEU A 234 -15.74 -11.12 -8.00
C LEU A 234 -15.05 -10.76 -9.34
N PRO A 235 -15.69 -9.94 -10.19
CA PRO A 235 -15.32 -9.83 -11.60
C PRO A 235 -14.03 -9.02 -11.85
N ARG A 236 -13.66 -8.17 -10.89
CA ARG A 236 -12.56 -7.20 -11.03
C ARG A 236 -11.42 -7.42 -10.04
N LEU A 237 -11.52 -8.40 -9.14
CA LEU A 237 -10.52 -8.60 -8.10
C LEU A 237 -9.21 -9.12 -8.72
N ARG A 238 -8.17 -8.29 -8.67
CA ARG A 238 -6.86 -8.50 -9.30
C ARG A 238 -5.77 -8.83 -8.28
N VAL A 239 -5.82 -8.19 -7.12
CA VAL A 239 -4.80 -8.30 -6.08
C VAL A 239 -5.45 -8.78 -4.79
N VAL A 240 -4.99 -9.91 -4.27
CA VAL A 240 -5.43 -10.47 -2.99
C VAL A 240 -4.22 -10.77 -2.12
N ALA A 241 -4.18 -10.21 -0.92
CA ALA A 241 -3.14 -10.48 0.05
C ALA A 241 -3.73 -11.03 1.36
N LEU A 242 -3.27 -12.22 1.75
CA LEU A 242 -3.79 -13.02 2.86
C LEU A 242 -2.63 -13.51 3.75
N ASN A 243 -1.52 -12.78 3.82
CA ASN A 243 -0.36 -13.23 4.59
C ASN A 243 -0.73 -13.37 6.08
N ASN A 244 -0.22 -14.39 6.76
CA ASN A 244 -0.43 -14.61 8.20
C ASN A 244 -1.92 -14.69 8.63
N THR A 245 -2.78 -15.28 7.82
CA THR A 245 -4.18 -15.57 8.18
C THR A 245 -4.39 -17.06 8.47
N ALA A 246 -5.63 -17.47 8.77
CA ALA A 246 -6.00 -18.88 8.96
C ALA A 246 -6.49 -19.54 7.66
N VAL A 247 -5.98 -19.09 6.51
CA VAL A 247 -6.32 -19.64 5.19
C VAL A 247 -5.47 -20.89 4.89
N ASP A 248 -6.13 -21.90 4.35
CA ASP A 248 -5.58 -23.20 3.93
C ASP A 248 -5.96 -23.55 2.48
N ASP A 249 -5.70 -24.78 2.05
CA ASP A 249 -5.89 -25.26 0.68
C ASP A 249 -7.33 -25.08 0.15
N GLU A 250 -8.34 -25.08 1.01
CA GLU A 250 -9.74 -24.96 0.60
C GLU A 250 -10.02 -23.63 -0.14
N ALA A 251 -9.34 -22.56 0.26
CA ALA A 251 -9.47 -21.24 -0.33
C ALA A 251 -8.97 -21.17 -1.78
N MET A 252 -8.01 -22.02 -2.17
CA MET A 252 -7.36 -21.94 -3.48
C MET A 252 -8.36 -22.19 -4.62
N SER A 253 -9.32 -23.11 -4.39
CA SER A 253 -10.42 -23.38 -5.32
C SER A 253 -11.26 -22.12 -5.58
N ALA A 254 -11.51 -21.30 -4.56
CA ALA A 254 -12.28 -20.08 -4.66
C ALA A 254 -11.49 -18.99 -5.41
N LEU A 255 -10.21 -18.82 -5.06
CA LEU A 255 -9.33 -17.84 -5.69
C LEU A 255 -9.09 -18.14 -7.17
N ALA A 256 -8.98 -19.41 -7.55
CA ALA A 256 -8.85 -19.82 -8.95
C ALA A 256 -10.07 -19.43 -9.82
N THR A 257 -11.26 -19.26 -9.22
CA THR A 257 -12.47 -18.82 -9.96
C THR A 257 -12.49 -17.31 -10.27
N LEU A 258 -11.55 -16.52 -9.73
CA LEU A 258 -11.52 -15.08 -9.93
C LEU A 258 -11.01 -14.75 -11.34
N PRO A 259 -11.85 -14.20 -12.23
CA PRO A 259 -11.52 -14.04 -13.66
C PRO A 259 -10.49 -12.95 -13.95
N ALA A 260 -10.12 -12.15 -12.95
CA ALA A 260 -9.19 -11.04 -13.05
C ALA A 260 -7.97 -11.18 -12.12
N LEU A 261 -7.83 -12.27 -11.37
CA LEU A 261 -6.77 -12.41 -10.38
C LEU A 261 -5.38 -12.44 -11.04
N GLU A 262 -4.54 -11.49 -10.67
CA GLU A 262 -3.20 -11.26 -11.21
C GLU A 262 -2.11 -11.43 -10.14
N GLU A 263 -2.37 -11.02 -8.89
CA GLU A 263 -1.41 -11.08 -7.81
C GLU A 263 -2.01 -11.73 -6.56
N LEU A 264 -1.28 -12.69 -6.01
CA LEU A 264 -1.70 -13.45 -4.84
C LEU A 264 -0.55 -13.58 -3.82
N TYR A 265 -0.81 -13.13 -2.59
CA TYR A 265 0.16 -13.16 -1.49
C TYR A 265 -0.35 -14.07 -0.36
N LEU A 266 0.36 -15.17 -0.12
CA LEU A 266 0.01 -16.31 0.75
C LEU A 266 1.18 -16.71 1.66
N ARG A 267 1.83 -15.73 2.30
CA ARG A 267 2.98 -15.99 3.17
C ARG A 267 2.53 -16.57 4.52
N HIS A 268 3.28 -17.54 5.02
CA HIS A 268 3.09 -18.16 6.34
C HIS A 268 1.66 -18.68 6.55
N LEU A 269 1.20 -19.49 5.60
CA LEU A 269 -0.10 -20.15 5.62
C LEU A 269 0.06 -21.67 5.59
N ALA A 270 -0.94 -22.40 6.04
CA ALA A 270 -1.01 -23.87 5.98
C ALA A 270 -1.43 -24.36 4.58
N ILE A 271 -0.72 -23.87 3.55
CA ILE A 271 -0.94 -24.25 2.15
C ILE A 271 0.03 -25.36 1.76
N THR A 272 -0.51 -26.42 1.16
CA THR A 272 0.24 -27.60 0.71
C THR A 272 0.21 -27.72 -0.82
N ASP A 273 0.75 -28.81 -1.34
CA ASP A 273 0.71 -29.14 -2.76
C ASP A 273 -0.73 -29.26 -3.31
N ALA A 274 -1.70 -29.66 -2.47
CA ALA A 274 -3.10 -29.74 -2.85
C ALA A 274 -3.70 -28.36 -3.17
N GLY A 275 -3.31 -27.32 -2.42
CA GLY A 275 -3.70 -25.95 -2.71
C GLY A 275 -3.14 -25.46 -4.05
N MET A 276 -1.91 -25.83 -4.38
CA MET A 276 -1.30 -25.47 -5.68
C MET A 276 -1.94 -26.21 -6.86
N GLU A 277 -2.39 -27.44 -6.65
CA GLU A 277 -3.21 -28.16 -7.65
C GLU A 277 -4.52 -27.43 -7.91
N ALA A 278 -5.23 -26.99 -6.85
CA ALA A 278 -6.48 -26.25 -6.98
C ALA A 278 -6.29 -24.85 -7.61
N LEU A 279 -5.12 -24.21 -7.40
CA LEU A 279 -4.78 -22.90 -7.97
C LEU A 279 -4.33 -22.98 -9.45
N ALA A 280 -4.04 -24.17 -9.96
CA ALA A 280 -3.44 -24.36 -11.29
C ALA A 280 -4.27 -23.80 -12.47
N ASP A 281 -5.58 -23.60 -12.26
CA ASP A 281 -6.52 -23.06 -13.26
C ASP A 281 -6.62 -21.52 -13.25
N ALA A 282 -5.85 -20.83 -12.41
CA ALA A 282 -5.86 -19.37 -12.32
C ALA A 282 -5.23 -18.71 -13.58
N ALA A 283 -6.05 -18.55 -14.62
CA ALA A 283 -5.61 -18.23 -15.98
C ALA A 283 -4.92 -16.86 -16.18
N LYS A 284 -5.01 -15.95 -15.21
CA LYS A 284 -4.40 -14.61 -15.28
C LYS A 284 -3.35 -14.35 -14.21
N LEU A 285 -3.05 -15.33 -13.37
CA LEU A 285 -2.13 -15.14 -12.26
C LEU A 285 -0.71 -14.88 -12.78
N ARG A 286 -0.13 -13.75 -12.37
CA ARG A 286 1.20 -13.28 -12.78
C ARG A 286 2.19 -13.27 -11.63
N LEU A 287 1.73 -12.97 -10.43
CA LEU A 287 2.56 -12.93 -9.23
C LEU A 287 1.98 -13.87 -8.18
N LEU A 288 2.82 -14.78 -7.69
CA LEU A 288 2.49 -15.67 -6.59
C LEU A 288 3.57 -15.63 -5.52
N GLN A 289 3.20 -15.24 -4.31
CA GLN A 289 4.05 -15.32 -3.13
C GLN A 289 3.52 -16.41 -2.18
N ILE A 290 4.29 -17.47 -1.99
CA ILE A 290 3.95 -18.60 -1.11
C ILE A 290 5.07 -18.90 -0.10
N CYS A 291 5.84 -17.88 0.28
CA CYS A 291 6.94 -18.03 1.23
C CYS A 291 6.47 -18.59 2.57
N GLY A 292 7.17 -19.61 3.09
CA GLY A 292 6.89 -20.21 4.39
C GLY A 292 5.57 -20.97 4.49
N THR A 293 5.12 -21.57 3.39
CA THR A 293 4.05 -22.58 3.35
C THR A 293 4.65 -24.00 3.36
N GLU A 294 3.81 -25.03 3.22
CA GLU A 294 4.20 -26.45 3.18
C GLU A 294 4.24 -27.00 1.74
N VAL A 295 4.43 -26.12 0.75
CA VAL A 295 4.55 -26.49 -0.66
C VAL A 295 5.92 -27.11 -0.95
N THR A 296 5.92 -28.23 -1.67
CA THR A 296 7.09 -28.99 -2.09
C THR A 296 7.27 -28.97 -3.61
N ASP A 297 8.23 -29.74 -4.12
CA ASP A 297 8.42 -29.96 -5.57
C ASP A 297 7.14 -30.41 -6.28
N ALA A 298 6.26 -31.17 -5.62
CA ALA A 298 5.02 -31.64 -6.22
C ALA A 298 4.02 -30.50 -6.47
N GLY A 299 3.88 -29.55 -5.53
CA GLY A 299 3.05 -28.36 -5.71
C GLY A 299 3.65 -27.39 -6.71
N VAL A 300 4.97 -27.19 -6.69
CA VAL A 300 5.68 -26.38 -7.70
C VAL A 300 5.45 -26.94 -9.12
N ALA A 301 5.38 -28.26 -9.28
CA ALA A 301 5.06 -28.88 -10.56
C ALA A 301 3.65 -28.49 -11.08
N GLN A 302 2.69 -28.25 -10.19
CA GLN A 302 1.35 -27.78 -10.58
C GLN A 302 1.37 -26.34 -11.10
N LEU A 303 2.21 -25.48 -10.51
CA LEU A 303 2.37 -24.09 -10.93
C LEU A 303 2.89 -23.95 -12.36
N ALA A 304 3.58 -24.97 -12.88
CA ALA A 304 4.02 -25.00 -14.28
C ALA A 304 2.86 -24.95 -15.29
N LYS A 305 1.61 -25.22 -14.87
CA LYS A 305 0.39 -25.09 -15.69
C LYS A 305 -0.01 -23.62 -15.89
N ILE A 306 0.35 -22.74 -14.95
CA ILE A 306 0.00 -21.31 -14.98
C ILE A 306 1.00 -20.55 -15.85
N LYS A 307 0.79 -20.58 -17.17
CA LYS A 307 1.71 -20.00 -18.15
C LYS A 307 1.84 -18.48 -18.08
N THR A 308 0.95 -17.81 -17.36
CA THR A 308 0.96 -16.35 -17.15
C THR A 308 1.88 -15.90 -16.03
N LEU A 309 2.42 -16.81 -15.22
CA LEU A 309 3.31 -16.45 -14.11
C LEU A 309 4.56 -15.74 -14.61
N LYS A 310 4.85 -14.61 -13.98
CA LYS A 310 6.04 -13.77 -14.19
C LYS A 310 6.89 -13.67 -12.94
N MET A 311 6.27 -13.69 -11.77
CA MET A 311 6.96 -13.54 -10.49
C MET A 311 6.53 -14.65 -9.54
N LEU A 312 7.51 -15.40 -9.04
CA LEU A 312 7.28 -16.51 -8.12
C LEU A 312 8.24 -16.42 -6.93
N ASP A 313 7.68 -16.37 -5.73
CA ASP A 313 8.44 -16.37 -4.48
C ASP A 313 8.25 -17.68 -3.73
N LEU A 314 9.29 -18.51 -3.77
CA LEU A 314 9.41 -19.84 -3.17
C LEU A 314 10.30 -19.84 -1.92
N ARG A 315 10.57 -18.67 -1.33
CA ARG A 315 11.49 -18.58 -0.20
C ARG A 315 11.03 -19.42 0.98
N GLY A 316 11.98 -20.12 1.60
CA GLY A 316 11.72 -20.92 2.80
C GLY A 316 10.87 -22.18 2.58
N LEU A 317 10.69 -22.61 1.32
CA LEU A 317 10.00 -23.86 0.98
C LEU A 317 10.96 -25.04 0.87
N ASP A 318 10.44 -26.26 1.01
CA ASP A 318 11.18 -27.50 0.77
C ASP A 318 11.16 -27.86 -0.72
N VAL A 319 11.80 -27.00 -1.51
CA VAL A 319 11.91 -27.12 -2.97
C VAL A 319 13.35 -27.41 -3.36
N SER A 320 13.53 -28.36 -4.28
CA SER A 320 14.82 -28.83 -4.78
C SER A 320 15.02 -28.49 -6.27
N ASP A 321 16.19 -28.89 -6.81
CA ASP A 321 16.48 -28.77 -8.24
C ASP A 321 15.44 -29.46 -9.12
N ASP A 322 14.82 -30.55 -8.64
CA ASP A 322 13.82 -31.31 -9.39
C ASP A 322 12.50 -30.53 -9.52
N GLY A 323 12.08 -29.82 -8.46
CA GLY A 323 10.89 -28.96 -8.49
C GLY A 323 11.09 -27.77 -9.42
N ILE A 324 12.23 -27.08 -9.31
CA ILE A 324 12.54 -25.94 -10.16
C ILE A 324 12.67 -26.35 -11.64
N ALA A 325 13.20 -27.54 -11.93
CA ALA A 325 13.26 -28.05 -13.31
C ALA A 325 11.88 -28.14 -13.98
N LYS A 326 10.79 -28.28 -13.22
CA LYS A 326 9.41 -28.25 -13.75
C LYS A 326 8.98 -26.87 -14.23
N LEU A 327 9.61 -25.81 -13.74
CA LEU A 327 9.32 -24.42 -14.10
C LEU A 327 10.05 -23.97 -15.37
N ALA A 328 10.91 -24.80 -15.97
CA ALA A 328 11.72 -24.43 -17.15
C ALA A 328 10.89 -23.98 -18.38
N GLY A 329 9.61 -24.33 -18.44
CA GLY A 329 8.69 -23.91 -19.49
C GLY A 329 7.90 -22.61 -19.19
N LEU A 330 8.24 -21.89 -18.11
CA LEU A 330 7.64 -20.60 -17.76
C LEU A 330 8.60 -19.45 -18.09
N ASP A 331 8.04 -18.34 -18.57
CA ASP A 331 8.77 -17.10 -18.86
C ASP A 331 8.76 -16.18 -17.62
N LEU A 332 9.47 -16.62 -16.57
CA LEU A 332 9.56 -15.92 -15.29
C LEU A 332 10.55 -14.73 -15.37
N GLU A 333 10.10 -13.56 -14.94
CA GLU A 333 10.90 -12.35 -14.79
C GLU A 333 11.61 -12.30 -13.42
N LEU A 334 11.00 -12.87 -12.39
CA LEU A 334 11.58 -12.97 -11.05
C LEU A 334 11.25 -14.33 -10.41
N LEU A 335 12.29 -15.02 -9.95
CA LEU A 335 12.18 -16.23 -9.15
C LEU A 335 13.01 -16.06 -7.87
N LEU A 336 12.37 -16.16 -6.71
CA LEU A 336 13.01 -16.08 -5.41
C LEU A 336 13.03 -17.47 -4.76
N VAL A 337 14.22 -18.02 -4.50
CA VAL A 337 14.43 -19.37 -3.95
C VAL A 337 15.33 -19.37 -2.71
N GLN A 338 15.47 -18.23 -2.02
CA GLN A 338 16.29 -18.15 -0.81
C GLN A 338 15.76 -19.11 0.27
N ASN A 339 16.66 -19.75 1.01
CA ASN A 339 16.35 -20.72 2.05
C ASN A 339 15.56 -21.95 1.54
N THR A 340 15.90 -22.44 0.34
CA THR A 340 15.41 -23.70 -0.23
C THR A 340 16.56 -24.70 -0.40
N SER A 341 16.27 -25.91 -0.89
CA SER A 341 17.25 -26.94 -1.26
C SER A 341 17.75 -26.80 -2.70
N VAL A 342 17.39 -25.71 -3.39
CA VAL A 342 17.79 -25.43 -4.78
C VAL A 342 19.27 -25.08 -4.84
N THR A 343 19.99 -25.80 -5.67
CA THR A 343 21.40 -25.56 -5.94
C THR A 343 21.58 -24.63 -7.14
N PRO A 344 22.75 -24.00 -7.27
CA PRO A 344 23.15 -23.26 -8.46
C PRO A 344 23.09 -24.11 -9.73
N GLY A 345 23.40 -25.41 -9.63
CA GLY A 345 23.32 -26.35 -10.73
C GLY A 345 21.89 -26.64 -11.16
N GLY A 346 20.93 -26.59 -10.24
CA GLY A 346 19.50 -26.64 -10.55
C GLY A 346 19.02 -25.37 -11.25
N LEU A 347 19.44 -24.19 -10.76
CA LEU A 347 19.11 -22.91 -11.40
C LEU A 347 19.65 -22.81 -12.82
N ALA A 348 20.85 -23.32 -13.09
CA ALA A 348 21.43 -23.35 -14.44
C ALA A 348 20.60 -24.17 -15.45
N ARG A 349 19.72 -25.08 -14.97
CA ARG A 349 18.80 -25.85 -15.82
C ARG A 349 17.54 -25.08 -16.20
N LEU A 350 17.20 -23.99 -15.51
CA LEU A 350 16.24 -23.02 -16.00
C LEU A 350 16.93 -22.22 -17.10
N ALA A 351 16.62 -22.54 -18.36
CA ALA A 351 17.33 -22.07 -19.55
C ALA A 351 17.27 -20.54 -19.83
N HIS A 352 16.98 -19.69 -18.84
CA HIS A 352 16.86 -18.23 -18.94
C HIS A 352 17.63 -17.46 -17.85
N VAL A 353 18.57 -18.10 -17.14
CA VAL A 353 19.46 -17.37 -16.23
C VAL A 353 20.50 -16.59 -17.05
N PRO A 354 20.55 -15.25 -17.00
CA PRO A 354 21.56 -14.48 -17.72
C PRO A 354 22.97 -14.93 -17.28
N PRO A 355 23.96 -15.03 -18.19
CA PRO A 355 25.33 -15.46 -17.86
C PRO A 355 25.97 -14.65 -16.72
N ASP A 356 25.54 -13.41 -16.54
CA ASP A 356 25.99 -12.47 -15.51
C ASP A 356 25.60 -12.93 -14.09
N VAL A 357 24.49 -13.65 -13.97
CA VAL A 357 23.97 -14.25 -12.73
C VAL A 357 24.76 -15.50 -12.35
N GLU A 358 25.13 -16.31 -13.34
CA GLU A 358 25.95 -17.51 -13.15
C GLU A 358 27.33 -17.15 -12.57
N ALA A 359 27.93 -16.05 -13.04
CA ALA A 359 29.20 -15.50 -12.53
C ALA A 359 29.07 -14.86 -11.13
N ALA A 360 27.93 -14.24 -10.82
CA ALA A 360 27.65 -13.68 -9.49
C ALA A 360 27.38 -14.77 -8.45
N LEU A 361 26.65 -15.84 -8.83
CA LEU A 361 26.39 -17.01 -8.00
C LEU A 361 27.69 -17.76 -7.67
N ALA A 362 28.57 -17.99 -8.66
CA ALA A 362 29.86 -18.66 -8.44
C ALA A 362 30.76 -17.96 -7.40
N LYS A 363 30.67 -16.62 -7.29
CA LYS A 363 31.40 -15.83 -6.28
C LYS A 363 30.78 -15.91 -4.87
N ILE A 364 29.46 -16.06 -4.78
CA ILE A 364 28.74 -16.17 -3.50
C ILE A 364 28.91 -17.58 -2.90
N LEU A 365 28.95 -18.61 -3.75
CA LEU A 365 29.07 -20.02 -3.33
C LEU A 365 30.47 -20.43 -2.87
N ALA A 366 31.52 -19.74 -3.34
CA ALA A 366 32.88 -20.01 -2.88
C ALA A 366 33.11 -19.63 -1.40
N ALA A 367 32.14 -18.95 -0.76
CA ALA A 367 32.29 -18.37 0.57
C ALA A 367 31.62 -19.15 1.71
N ASP A 368 30.77 -20.16 1.47
CA ASP A 368 29.88 -20.67 2.52
C ASP A 368 29.80 -22.21 2.59
N LEU A 369 30.60 -22.80 3.49
CA LEU A 369 30.40 -24.15 4.04
C LEU A 369 30.26 -24.01 5.58
N GLY A 370 29.02 -24.00 6.08
CA GLY A 370 28.67 -23.96 7.51
C GLY A 370 27.14 -24.11 7.79
N PRO A 371 26.71 -24.50 9.01
CA PRO A 371 26.00 -25.78 9.25
C PRO A 371 24.45 -25.80 9.14
N THR A 372 23.92 -26.99 9.41
CA THR A 372 22.74 -27.71 8.88
C THR A 372 21.32 -27.23 9.26
N LEU A 373 20.34 -27.61 8.42
CA LEU A 373 18.91 -27.26 8.41
C LEU A 373 18.15 -27.31 9.76
N GLN A 374 18.53 -28.19 10.69
CA GLN A 374 17.83 -28.31 11.98
C GLN A 374 18.01 -27.09 12.90
N GLN A 375 19.13 -26.37 12.82
CA GLN A 375 19.36 -25.18 13.65
C GLN A 375 18.59 -23.95 13.12
N ARG A 376 18.17 -23.96 11.85
CA ARG A 376 17.46 -22.82 11.23
C ARG A 376 15.98 -22.72 11.62
N ARG A 377 15.33 -23.84 11.97
CA ARG A 377 13.92 -23.86 12.43
C ARG A 377 13.69 -23.07 13.74
N ALA A 378 14.70 -22.95 14.59
CA ALA A 378 14.58 -22.24 15.87
C ALA A 378 14.70 -20.70 15.75
N VAL A 379 15.32 -20.19 14.67
CA VAL A 379 15.60 -18.76 14.52
C VAL A 379 14.45 -18.02 13.83
N THR A 380 13.72 -18.68 12.92
CA THR A 380 12.58 -18.08 12.19
C THR A 380 11.33 -17.88 13.05
N GLN A 381 11.15 -18.64 14.14
CA GLN A 381 10.01 -18.46 15.05
C GLN A 381 10.08 -17.15 15.87
N ASN A 382 11.24 -16.49 15.93
CA ASN A 382 11.46 -15.36 16.85
C ASN A 382 11.64 -13.99 16.15
N SER A 383 11.33 -13.87 14.85
CA SER A 383 11.57 -12.65 14.05
C SER A 383 10.31 -11.84 13.69
N SER A 384 9.22 -12.00 14.44
CA SER A 384 7.90 -11.42 14.12
C SER A 384 7.77 -9.89 14.27
N LYS A 385 8.88 -9.12 14.37
CA LYS A 385 8.81 -7.72 14.83
C LYS A 385 9.23 -6.61 13.85
N TYR A 386 9.71 -6.90 12.63
CA TYR A 386 10.17 -5.82 11.73
C TYR A 386 10.07 -6.14 10.24
N PHE A 387 8.89 -6.08 9.62
CA PHE A 387 8.79 -5.98 8.15
C PHE A 387 7.56 -5.20 7.68
N TYR A 388 7.51 -3.90 7.98
CA TYR A 388 6.61 -2.95 7.28
C TYR A 388 7.15 -2.51 5.89
N PHE A 389 8.29 -3.06 5.45
CA PHE A 389 8.98 -2.61 4.23
C PHE A 389 8.51 -3.24 2.91
N GLY A 390 7.49 -4.11 2.93
CA GLY A 390 7.07 -4.87 1.74
C GLY A 390 5.81 -4.35 1.03
N TYR A 391 4.94 -3.58 1.69
CA TYR A 391 3.58 -3.33 1.20
C TYR A 391 3.36 -1.96 0.58
N THR A 392 4.34 -1.05 0.64
CA THR A 392 4.30 0.24 -0.08
C THR A 392 4.17 0.08 -1.60
N ARG A 393 4.39 -1.12 -2.15
CA ARG A 393 4.15 -1.46 -3.56
C ARG A 393 2.72 -1.90 -3.88
N LEU A 394 1.96 -2.40 -2.90
CA LEU A 394 0.56 -2.80 -3.09
C LEU A 394 -0.37 -1.59 -3.22
N TRP A 395 0.12 -0.41 -2.85
CA TRP A 395 -0.57 0.85 -2.97
C TRP A 395 0.19 1.77 -3.94
N PRO A 396 0.00 1.65 -5.27
CA PRO A 396 0.53 2.65 -6.18
C PRO A 396 -0.17 3.99 -5.90
N ALA A 397 0.60 5.08 -5.94
CA ALA A 397 0.14 6.46 -5.73
C ALA A 397 -1.04 6.86 -6.66
N ASN A 398 -1.28 6.12 -7.74
CA ASN A 398 -2.35 6.38 -8.71
C ASN A 398 -3.50 5.38 -8.63
N VAL A 399 -4.74 5.90 -8.72
CA VAL A 399 -5.99 5.14 -8.88
C VAL A 399 -6.00 4.39 -10.23
N ASP A 400 -5.31 4.93 -11.23
CA ASP A 400 -5.30 4.43 -12.62
C ASP A 400 -4.30 3.29 -12.91
N GLY A 401 -3.64 2.75 -11.88
CA GLY A 401 -2.85 1.52 -12.05
C GLY A 401 -1.62 1.67 -12.96
N GLU A 402 -1.03 2.86 -13.08
CA GLU A 402 0.24 3.01 -13.78
C GLU A 402 1.34 2.22 -13.06
N MET A 403 1.81 1.18 -13.76
CA MET A 403 2.88 0.30 -13.34
C MET A 403 4.18 1.08 -13.24
N ILE A 404 4.78 1.12 -12.05
CA ILE A 404 6.18 1.52 -11.91
C ILE A 404 7.02 0.38 -12.49
N PRO A 405 7.80 0.59 -13.58
CA PRO A 405 8.59 -0.47 -14.18
C PRO A 405 9.60 -1.04 -13.18
N PHE A 406 9.73 -2.36 -13.17
CA PHE A 406 10.69 -3.05 -12.32
C PHE A 406 12.13 -2.64 -12.68
N PRO A 407 13.00 -2.34 -11.71
CA PRO A 407 14.44 -2.45 -11.97
C PRO A 407 14.71 -3.90 -12.39
N ARG A 408 15.37 -4.08 -13.54
CA ARG A 408 15.79 -5.38 -14.06
C ARG A 408 16.58 -6.13 -12.99
N LEU A 409 16.15 -7.36 -12.69
CA LEU A 409 16.90 -8.43 -12.03
C LEU A 409 17.70 -7.98 -10.78
N VAL A 410 17.08 -8.03 -9.61
CA VAL A 410 17.79 -7.83 -8.34
C VAL A 410 17.94 -9.18 -7.63
N LEU A 411 19.09 -9.82 -7.83
CA LEU A 411 19.56 -10.90 -6.97
C LEU A 411 20.09 -10.27 -5.68
N VAL A 412 19.25 -10.20 -4.66
CA VAL A 412 19.72 -9.80 -3.33
C VAL A 412 20.31 -11.04 -2.66
N GLY A 413 21.64 -11.13 -2.70
CA GLY A 413 22.41 -12.08 -1.89
C GLY A 413 22.32 -11.74 -0.40
N GLN A 414 22.52 -12.74 0.46
CA GLN A 414 22.32 -12.64 1.92
C GLN A 414 23.24 -11.63 2.65
N ASP A 415 24.24 -11.06 1.97
CA ASP A 415 25.27 -10.22 2.60
C ASP A 415 24.94 -8.73 2.76
N GLU A 416 23.80 -8.23 2.24
CA GLU A 416 23.45 -6.82 2.46
C GLU A 416 23.12 -6.50 3.92
N ARG A 417 22.69 -7.48 4.72
CA ARG A 417 22.42 -7.31 6.16
C ARG A 417 23.70 -7.12 6.98
N ALA A 418 24.78 -7.81 6.61
CA ALA A 418 26.09 -7.66 7.25
C ALA A 418 26.76 -6.34 6.85
N ARG A 419 26.61 -5.91 5.59
CA ARG A 419 27.07 -4.60 5.12
C ARG A 419 26.27 -3.44 5.73
N LEU A 420 24.95 -3.55 5.86
CA LEU A 420 24.09 -2.55 6.53
C LEU A 420 24.45 -2.41 8.01
N ASN A 421 24.76 -3.50 8.71
CA ASN A 421 25.19 -3.47 10.11
C ASN A 421 26.62 -2.96 10.32
N GLN A 422 27.50 -3.03 9.31
CA GLN A 422 28.83 -2.41 9.35
C GLN A 422 28.80 -0.91 9.04
N LEU A 423 27.74 -0.42 8.37
CA LEU A 423 27.56 0.99 8.00
C LEU A 423 26.81 1.82 9.07
N LEU A 424 26.29 1.19 10.13
CA LEU A 424 25.69 1.89 11.27
C LEU A 424 26.75 2.29 12.30
N PRO A 425 26.86 3.57 12.72
CA PRO A 425 27.77 3.97 13.79
C PRO A 425 27.38 3.30 15.11
N ARG A 426 28.30 2.53 15.69
CA ARG A 426 28.18 1.88 17.01
C ARG A 426 28.10 2.92 18.13
N GLN A 427 26.91 3.38 18.51
CA GLN A 427 26.66 3.96 19.84
C GLN A 427 25.22 3.66 20.30
N ILE A 428 25.02 2.50 20.91
CA ILE A 428 23.86 2.25 21.78
C ILE A 428 24.40 2.21 23.21
N THR A 429 23.87 3.06 24.08
CA THR A 429 24.32 3.15 25.49
C THR A 429 23.73 2.02 26.33
N PRO A 430 24.35 1.63 27.45
CA PRO A 430 23.85 0.56 28.32
C PRO A 430 22.40 0.74 28.78
N ALA A 431 21.96 1.99 29.01
CA ALA A 431 20.57 2.32 29.37
C ALA A 431 19.56 2.02 28.26
N GLN A 432 19.97 2.12 26.99
CA GLN A 432 19.13 1.73 25.84
C GLN A 432 19.05 0.20 25.68
N ARG A 433 20.05 -0.54 26.19
CA ARG A 433 20.05 -2.00 26.21
C ARG A 433 19.12 -2.55 27.31
N GLU A 434 19.10 -1.90 28.47
CA GLU A 434 18.22 -2.25 29.60
C GLU A 434 16.72 -2.02 29.31
N LEU A 435 16.40 -0.99 28.52
CA LEU A 435 15.04 -0.72 28.01
C LEU A 435 14.58 -1.75 26.96
N LEU A 436 15.51 -2.32 26.20
CA LEU A 436 15.25 -3.38 25.22
C LEU A 436 15.04 -4.74 25.91
N ASP A 437 15.81 -5.02 26.97
CA ASP A 437 15.68 -6.27 27.74
C ASP A 437 14.40 -6.28 28.62
N GLY A 438 13.98 -5.12 29.15
CA GLY A 438 12.73 -4.98 29.93
C GLY A 438 11.43 -5.17 29.14
N MET A 439 11.47 -5.13 27.80
CA MET A 439 10.31 -5.37 26.94
C MET A 439 10.11 -6.86 26.58
N TYR A 440 10.99 -7.75 27.05
CA TYR A 440 10.99 -9.18 26.68
C TYR A 440 10.36 -10.12 27.70
N ASP A 441 9.98 -9.64 28.89
CA ASP A 441 9.48 -10.51 29.98
C ASP A 441 8.11 -10.08 30.50
N SER A 442 7.04 -10.58 29.88
CA SER A 442 5.71 -10.62 30.53
C SER A 442 4.79 -11.67 29.93
N ARG A 443 5.13 -12.96 30.09
CA ARG A 443 4.13 -14.03 30.32
C ARG A 443 4.78 -15.15 31.12
N LEU A 444 4.66 -15.08 32.45
CA LEU A 444 4.54 -16.22 33.38
C LEU A 444 4.21 -15.69 34.79
N ALA A 445 3.25 -16.38 35.45
CA ALA A 445 2.75 -16.19 36.83
C ALA A 445 1.87 -14.94 37.07
N GLY A 446 0.64 -15.01 37.56
CA GLY A 446 0.08 -15.95 38.52
C GLY A 446 0.35 -15.46 39.95
N GLU A 447 -0.67 -14.89 40.58
CA GLU A 447 -0.76 -14.52 42.02
C GLU A 447 0.31 -13.55 42.57
N PHE A 448 -0.11 -12.36 43.02
CA PHE A 448 -0.01 -11.90 44.41
C PHE A 448 -0.52 -10.46 44.54
N SER A 449 -1.41 -10.25 45.50
CA SER A 449 -1.79 -8.97 46.09
C SER A 449 -0.69 -8.49 47.05
N ILE A 450 -0.52 -7.18 47.24
CA ILE A 450 -0.57 -6.46 48.54
C ILE A 450 -0.16 -4.98 48.34
N GLU A 451 -1.06 -4.12 48.83
CA GLU A 451 -1.04 -2.66 49.15
C GLU A 451 -0.77 -1.61 48.06
#